data_AF-A0A1I1V8P9-F1
#
_entry.id   AF-A0A1I1V8P9-F1
#
_cell.length_a   1.000
_cell.length_b   1.000
_cell.length_c   1.000
_cell.angle_alpha   90.00
_cell.angle_beta   90.00
_cell.angle_gamma   90.00
#
_symmetry.space_group_name_H-M   'P 1'
#
loop_
_entity.id
_entity.type
_entity.pdbx_description
1 polymer ?
#
loop_
_entity_poly.entity_id
_entity_poly.type
_entity_poly.pdbx_seq_one_letter_code
_entity_poly.pdbx_strand_id
1 'polypeptide(L)'
;MGTHSDDEDFRGRKKQARILGYDAEAWIKAKREEREQFKAAEGTDMDGLDKLARDPRMDEIHKGHVDRQAASDKAHEKADSDKAEAAGQREKNERTLVPMNEISELEKQVVQGNEEQQAQRRSM
;
A
#
# COMPACT_ATOMS: atom_id res chain seq x y z
N MET A 1 -35.84 -3.50 -13.75
CA MET A 1 -35.35 -2.49 -12.80
C MET A 1 -33.86 -2.72 -12.60
N GLY A 2 -33.03 -1.84 -13.12
CA GLY A 2 -31.59 -1.84 -12.90
C GLY A 2 -31.15 -0.39 -12.85
N THR A 3 -31.31 0.23 -11.69
CA THR A 3 -30.83 1.59 -11.38
C THR A 3 -29.32 1.55 -11.17
N HIS A 4 -28.58 1.11 -12.19
CA HIS A 4 -27.13 1.16 -12.17
C HIS A 4 -26.65 2.46 -12.82
N SER A 5 -26.41 3.42 -11.94
CA SER A 5 -25.18 4.21 -11.96
C SER A 5 -25.10 5.47 -12.83
N ASP A 6 -26.15 6.30 -12.81
CA ASP A 6 -26.01 7.75 -13.13
C ASP A 6 -24.97 8.46 -12.21
N ASP A 7 -24.62 7.83 -11.09
CA ASP A 7 -23.81 8.41 -10.01
C ASP A 7 -22.29 8.19 -10.18
N GLU A 8 -21.87 7.12 -10.88
CA GLU A 8 -20.43 6.80 -11.06
C GLU A 8 -19.76 7.71 -12.09
N ASP A 9 -20.46 8.05 -13.17
CA ASP A 9 -19.96 8.96 -14.21
C ASP A 9 -19.86 10.41 -13.74
N PHE A 10 -20.76 10.82 -12.84
CA PHE A 10 -20.73 12.15 -12.24
C PHE A 10 -19.55 12.30 -11.26
N ARG A 11 -19.24 11.26 -10.49
CA ARG A 11 -18.09 11.24 -9.56
C ARG A 11 -16.76 11.29 -10.32
N GLY A 12 -16.64 10.61 -11.46
CA GLY A 12 -15.46 10.64 -12.32
C GLY A 12 -15.17 12.03 -12.88
N ARG A 13 -16.20 12.69 -13.43
CA ARG A 13 -16.08 14.05 -14.00
C ARG A 13 -15.89 15.13 -12.93
N LYS A 14 -16.54 14.98 -11.76
CA LYS A 14 -16.30 15.85 -10.58
C LYS A 14 -14.86 15.77 -10.09
N LYS A 15 -14.23 14.60 -10.17
CA LYS A 15 -12.81 14.39 -9.82
C LYS A 15 -11.88 15.09 -10.81
N GLN A 16 -12.18 15.05 -12.11
CA GLN A 16 -11.45 15.81 -13.15
C GLN A 16 -11.61 17.33 -13.01
N ALA A 17 -12.82 17.83 -12.72
CA ALA A 17 -13.06 19.27 -12.52
C ALA A 17 -12.30 19.83 -11.30
N ARG A 18 -12.20 19.04 -10.21
CA ARG A 18 -11.40 19.38 -9.02
C ARG A 18 -9.89 19.45 -9.30
N ILE A 19 -9.39 18.67 -10.27
CA ILE A 19 -7.98 18.64 -10.68
C ILE A 19 -7.61 19.87 -11.52
N LEU A 20 -8.59 20.50 -12.20
CA LEU A 20 -8.37 21.60 -13.16
C LEU A 20 -8.50 23.01 -12.58
N GLY A 21 -8.87 23.18 -11.29
CA GLY A 21 -8.78 24.46 -10.57
C GLY A 21 -9.74 25.58 -11.00
N TYR A 22 -10.60 25.35 -11.99
CA TYR A 22 -11.74 26.23 -12.29
C TYR A 22 -12.91 25.91 -11.35
N ASP A 23 -13.80 26.88 -11.13
CA ASP A 23 -15.02 26.74 -10.30
C ASP A 23 -15.84 25.54 -10.78
N ALA A 24 -15.55 24.38 -10.17
CA ALA A 24 -16.03 23.09 -10.61
C ALA A 24 -17.56 23.02 -10.52
N GLU A 25 -18.16 23.80 -9.64
CA GLU A 25 -19.60 23.90 -9.47
C GLU A 25 -20.25 24.66 -10.63
N ALA A 26 -19.63 25.77 -11.07
CA ALA A 26 -20.07 26.50 -12.25
C ALA A 26 -19.97 25.66 -13.53
N TRP A 27 -18.89 24.88 -13.68
CA TRP A 27 -18.70 24.01 -14.84
C TRP A 27 -19.69 22.84 -14.87
N ILE A 28 -19.92 22.19 -13.71
CA ILE A 28 -20.92 21.12 -13.58
C ILE A 28 -22.32 21.64 -13.89
N LYS A 29 -22.66 22.84 -13.40
CA LYS A 29 -23.96 23.46 -13.65
C LYS A 29 -24.17 23.78 -15.13
N ALA A 30 -23.18 24.40 -15.78
CA ALA A 30 -23.24 24.70 -17.21
C ALA A 30 -23.41 23.44 -18.06
N LYS A 31 -22.71 22.35 -17.71
CA LYS A 31 -22.82 21.07 -18.43
C LYS A 31 -24.15 20.36 -18.20
N ARG A 32 -24.77 20.55 -17.04
CA ARG A 32 -26.12 20.02 -16.77
C ARG A 32 -27.17 20.77 -17.59
N GLU A 33 -27.10 22.09 -17.63
CA GLU A 33 -28.02 22.93 -18.42
C GLU A 33 -27.91 22.65 -19.93
N GLU A 34 -26.68 22.46 -20.45
CA GLU A 34 -26.44 22.09 -21.85
C GLU A 34 -27.06 20.73 -22.20
N ARG A 35 -26.98 19.74 -21.30
CA ARG A 35 -27.62 18.43 -21.49
C ARG A 35 -29.14 18.49 -21.47
N GLU A 36 -29.71 19.25 -20.55
CA GLU A 36 -31.17 19.41 -20.47
C GLU A 36 -31.72 20.10 -21.73
N GLN A 37 -31.02 21.11 -22.25
CA GLN A 37 -31.39 21.77 -23.51
C GLN A 37 -31.28 20.83 -24.71
N PHE A 38 -30.20 20.04 -24.79
CA PHE A 38 -30.02 19.08 -25.87
C PHE A 38 -31.10 17.99 -25.85
N LYS A 39 -31.38 17.42 -24.68
CA LYS A 39 -32.43 16.41 -24.51
C LYS A 39 -33.81 16.95 -24.86
N ALA A 40 -34.08 18.22 -24.55
CA ALA A 40 -35.33 18.87 -24.92
C ALA A 40 -35.47 19.07 -26.44
N ALA A 41 -34.36 19.29 -27.16
CA ALA A 41 -34.34 19.50 -28.60
C ALA A 41 -34.37 18.19 -29.41
N GLU A 42 -33.53 17.21 -29.04
CA GLU A 42 -33.29 15.99 -29.81
C GLU A 42 -34.09 14.78 -29.30
N GLY A 43 -34.81 14.93 -28.17
CA GLY A 43 -35.57 13.85 -27.54
C GLY A 43 -34.71 12.68 -27.02
N THR A 44 -33.39 12.79 -27.13
CA THR A 44 -32.37 11.80 -26.74
C THR A 44 -31.21 12.49 -26.03
N ASP A 45 -30.57 11.81 -25.08
CA ASP A 45 -29.45 12.38 -24.31
C ASP A 45 -28.15 12.37 -25.14
N MET A 46 -27.25 13.30 -24.84
CA MET A 46 -25.93 13.45 -25.48
C MET A 46 -24.97 12.27 -25.22
N ASP A 47 -25.36 11.29 -24.38
CA ASP A 47 -24.53 10.11 -24.08
C ASP A 47 -24.31 9.18 -25.29
N GLY A 48 -24.91 9.47 -26.46
CA GLY A 48 -24.53 8.86 -27.73
C GLY A 48 -23.14 9.26 -28.25
N LEU A 49 -22.56 10.38 -27.79
CA LEU A 49 -21.23 10.84 -28.22
C LEU A 49 -20.07 10.09 -27.55
N ASP A 50 -20.24 9.54 -26.34
CA ASP A 50 -19.18 8.74 -25.67
C ASP A 50 -18.97 7.37 -26.33
N LYS A 51 -19.96 6.87 -27.08
CA LYS A 51 -19.78 5.67 -27.91
C LYS A 51 -18.82 5.88 -29.09
N LEU A 52 -18.62 7.12 -29.53
CA LEU A 52 -17.66 7.48 -30.58
C LEU A 52 -16.25 7.77 -30.05
N ALA A 53 -16.08 7.95 -28.74
CA ALA A 53 -14.82 8.37 -28.11
C ALA A 53 -14.12 7.27 -27.28
N ARG A 54 -14.69 6.07 -27.17
CA ARG A 54 -14.05 4.95 -26.47
C ARG A 54 -12.90 4.38 -27.31
N ASP A 55 -11.73 5.00 -27.19
CA ASP A 55 -10.49 4.53 -27.81
C ASP A 55 -10.06 3.20 -27.15
N PRO A 56 -9.99 2.09 -27.88
CA PRO A 56 -9.53 0.80 -27.36
C PRO A 56 -8.15 0.86 -26.69
N ARG A 57 -7.31 1.82 -27.09
CA ARG A 57 -5.97 2.03 -26.49
C ARG A 57 -6.04 2.54 -25.06
N MET A 58 -7.08 3.29 -24.71
CA MET A 58 -7.28 3.76 -23.34
C MET A 58 -7.67 2.63 -22.40
N ASP A 59 -8.43 1.65 -22.87
CA ASP A 59 -8.76 0.44 -22.12
C ASP A 59 -7.50 -0.41 -21.86
N GLU A 60 -6.60 -0.53 -22.85
CA GLU A 60 -5.30 -1.19 -22.70
C GLU A 60 -4.37 -0.47 -21.72
N ILE A 61 -4.31 0.87 -21.80
CA ILE A 61 -3.52 1.69 -20.87
C ILE A 61 -4.06 1.55 -19.44
N HIS A 62 -5.39 1.57 -19.26
CA HIS A 62 -6.01 1.40 -17.96
C HIS A 62 -5.70 0.01 -17.39
N LYS A 63 -5.86 -1.05 -18.19
CA LYS A 63 -5.50 -2.41 -17.80
C LYS A 63 -4.03 -2.51 -17.38
N GLY A 64 -3.12 -1.97 -18.18
CA GLY A 64 -1.69 -1.96 -17.86
C GLY A 64 -1.32 -1.11 -16.64
N HIS A 65 -2.16 -0.14 -16.25
CA HIS A 65 -2.00 0.58 -14.99
C HIS A 65 -2.43 -0.26 -13.79
N VAL A 66 -3.60 -0.91 -13.88
CA VAL A 66 -4.11 -1.83 -12.86
C VAL A 66 -3.11 -2.97 -12.62
N ASP A 67 -2.59 -3.59 -13.67
CA ASP A 67 -1.64 -4.69 -13.57
C ASP A 67 -0.33 -4.25 -12.89
N ARG A 68 0.17 -3.05 -13.19
CA ARG A 68 1.37 -2.48 -12.54
C ARG A 68 1.13 -2.15 -11.07
N GLN A 69 -0.06 -1.64 -10.74
CA GLN A 69 -0.41 -1.34 -9.36
C GLN A 69 -0.51 -2.63 -8.54
N ALA A 70 -1.20 -3.65 -9.04
CA ALA A 70 -1.27 -4.96 -8.39
C ALA A 70 0.11 -5.61 -8.21
N ALA A 71 1.02 -5.45 -9.18
CA ALA A 71 2.40 -5.92 -9.05
C ALA A 71 3.18 -5.15 -7.97
N SER A 72 2.98 -3.84 -7.87
CA SER A 72 3.59 -3.01 -6.83
C SER A 72 3.08 -3.40 -5.44
N ASP A 73 1.78 -3.57 -5.28
CA ASP A 73 1.15 -3.94 -4.01
C ASP A 73 1.68 -5.29 -3.51
N LYS A 74 1.78 -6.29 -4.42
CA LYS A 74 2.36 -7.60 -4.10
C LYS A 74 3.85 -7.51 -3.72
N ALA A 75 4.60 -6.61 -4.34
CA ALA A 75 6.01 -6.41 -3.99
C ALA A 75 6.16 -5.77 -2.60
N HIS A 76 5.27 -4.84 -2.24
CA HIS A 76 5.24 -4.24 -0.91
C HIS A 76 4.85 -5.26 0.16
N GLU A 77 3.81 -6.06 -0.07
CA GLU A 77 3.42 -7.15 0.86
C GLU A 77 4.57 -8.12 1.11
N LYS A 78 5.30 -8.51 0.06
CA LYS A 78 6.47 -9.37 0.20
C LYS A 78 7.58 -8.69 1.01
N ALA A 79 7.88 -7.44 0.73
CA ALA A 79 8.92 -6.70 1.45
C ALA A 79 8.59 -6.54 2.95
N ASP A 80 7.33 -6.30 3.28
CA ASP A 80 6.88 -6.22 4.68
C ASP A 80 6.95 -7.58 5.38
N SER A 81 6.56 -8.66 4.69
CA SER A 81 6.71 -10.03 5.20
C SER A 81 8.18 -10.39 5.46
N ASP A 82 9.07 -10.15 4.49
CA ASP A 82 10.51 -10.45 4.61
C ASP A 82 11.13 -9.64 5.77
N LYS A 83 10.70 -8.39 5.97
CA LYS A 83 11.14 -7.54 7.08
C LYS A 83 10.65 -8.06 8.43
N ALA A 84 9.40 -8.52 8.51
CA ALA A 84 8.86 -9.11 9.73
C ALA A 84 9.59 -10.41 10.10
N GLU A 85 9.90 -11.27 9.11
CA GLU A 85 10.66 -12.49 9.32
C GLU A 85 12.11 -12.20 9.78
N ALA A 86 12.78 -11.24 9.15
CA ALA A 86 14.11 -10.80 9.55
C ALA A 86 14.14 -10.24 10.98
N ALA A 87 13.12 -9.47 11.38
CA ALA A 87 12.98 -8.98 12.75
C ALA A 87 12.79 -10.13 13.76
N GLY A 88 11.91 -11.09 13.46
CA GLY A 88 11.69 -12.26 14.31
C GLY A 88 12.92 -13.15 14.46
N GLN A 89 13.74 -13.30 13.41
CA GLN A 89 15.00 -14.02 13.48
C GLN A 89 16.05 -13.29 14.33
N ARG A 90 16.14 -11.96 14.22
CA ARG A 90 17.03 -11.17 15.08
C ARG A 90 16.66 -11.30 16.55
N GLU A 91 15.38 -11.23 16.89
CA GLU A 91 14.90 -11.40 18.26
C GLU A 91 15.26 -12.79 18.83
N LYS A 92 15.06 -13.85 18.04
CA LYS A 92 15.45 -15.22 18.43
C LYS A 92 16.95 -15.35 18.66
N ASN A 93 17.74 -14.75 17.78
CA ASN A 93 19.21 -14.77 17.89
C ASN A 93 19.68 -13.99 19.12
N GLU A 94 19.15 -12.79 19.37
CA GLU A 94 19.45 -12.00 20.57
C GLU A 94 19.08 -12.75 21.85
N ARG A 95 17.88 -13.36 21.88
CA ARG A 95 17.42 -14.17 23.01
C ARG A 95 18.30 -15.40 23.28
N THR A 96 19.02 -15.90 22.28
CA THR A 96 19.93 -17.05 22.43
C THR A 96 21.34 -16.60 22.80
N LEU A 97 21.81 -15.49 22.24
CA LEU A 97 23.16 -14.95 22.48
C LEU A 97 23.32 -14.38 23.89
N VAL A 98 22.28 -13.73 24.45
CA VAL A 98 22.33 -13.17 25.81
C VAL A 98 22.62 -14.26 26.86
N PRO A 99 21.85 -15.37 26.92
CA PRO A 99 22.18 -16.48 27.82
C PRO A 99 23.54 -17.12 27.56
N MET A 100 23.98 -17.25 26.29
CA MET A 100 25.31 -17.81 26.00
C MET A 100 26.44 -16.93 26.54
N ASN A 101 26.30 -15.60 26.46
CA ASN A 101 27.27 -14.67 27.02
C ASN A 101 27.27 -14.75 28.55
N GLU A 102 26.10 -14.79 29.17
CA GLU A 102 25.97 -14.94 30.63
C GLU A 102 26.57 -16.26 31.13
N ILE A 103 26.32 -17.38 30.43
CA ILE A 103 26.91 -18.68 30.74
C ILE A 103 28.44 -18.63 30.61
N SER A 104 28.96 -18.00 29.55
CA SER A 104 30.41 -17.88 29.35
C SER A 104 31.09 -17.04 30.44
N GLU A 105 30.45 -15.99 30.93
CA GLU A 105 30.97 -15.22 32.06
C GLU A 105 30.94 -16.01 33.36
N LEU A 106 29.86 -16.74 33.62
CA LEU A 106 29.74 -17.62 34.79
C LEU A 106 30.81 -18.73 34.77
N GLU A 107 31.07 -19.35 33.62
CA GLU A 107 32.12 -20.37 33.47
C GLU A 107 33.50 -19.79 33.80
N LYS A 108 33.83 -18.58 33.33
CA LYS A 108 35.10 -17.92 33.64
C LYS A 108 35.26 -17.65 35.14
N GLN A 109 34.20 -17.18 35.80
CA GLN A 109 34.22 -16.94 37.26
C GLN A 109 34.44 -18.23 38.04
N VAL A 110 33.80 -19.34 37.63
CA VAL A 110 33.98 -20.65 38.27
C VAL A 110 35.41 -21.16 38.10
N VAL A 111 35.99 -21.02 36.90
CA VAL A 111 37.38 -21.42 36.64
C VAL A 111 38.35 -20.60 37.48
N GLN A 112 38.23 -19.27 37.50
CA GLN A 112 39.07 -18.40 38.33
C GLN A 112 38.95 -18.71 39.82
N GLY A 113 37.73 -18.89 40.33
CA GLY A 113 37.50 -19.25 41.74
C GLY A 113 38.13 -20.60 42.09
N ASN A 114 38.10 -21.57 41.18
CA ASN A 114 38.75 -22.87 41.38
C ASN A 114 40.28 -22.77 41.37
N GLU A 115 40.85 -21.94 40.49
CA GLU A 115 42.30 -21.69 40.44
C GLU A 115 42.81 -21.01 41.71
N GLU A 116 42.09 -20.00 42.21
CA GLU A 116 42.41 -19.30 43.47
C GLU A 116 42.34 -20.25 44.67
N GLN A 117 41.32 -21.10 44.76
CA GLN A 117 41.21 -22.11 45.81
C GLN A 117 42.34 -23.15 45.74
N GLN A 118 42.74 -23.59 44.55
CA GLN A 118 43.87 -24.49 44.40
C GLN A 118 45.20 -23.83 44.79
N ALA A 119 45.39 -22.55 44.43
CA ALA A 119 46.58 -21.80 44.80
C ALA A 119 46.69 -21.64 46.32
N GLN A 120 45.58 -21.29 47.00
CA GLN A 120 45.55 -21.19 48.47
C GLN A 120 45.87 -22.52 49.14
N ARG A 121 45.29 -23.63 48.67
CA ARG A 121 45.57 -24.98 49.21
C ARG A 121 47.01 -25.45 49.00
N ARG A 122 47.72 -24.93 47.99
CA ARG A 122 49.14 -25.23 47.75
C ARG A 122 50.08 -24.33 48.54
N SER A 123 49.58 -23.24 49.12
CA SER A 123 50.35 -22.27 49.90
C SER A 123 50.29 -22.48 51.41
N MET A 124 49.44 -23.39 51.88
CA MET A 124 49.41 -23.90 53.27
C MET A 124 50.22 -25.19 53.38
#